data_AF-A0ABD3UVY2-F1
#
_entry.id   AF-A0ABD3UVY2-F1
#
_cell.length_a   1.000
_cell.length_b   1.000
_cell.length_c   1.000
_cell.angle_alpha   90.00
_cell.angle_beta   90.00
_cell.angle_gamma   90.00
#
_symmetry.space_group_name_H-M   'P 1'
#
loop_
_entity.id
_entity.type
_entity.pdbx_description
1 polymer ?
#
loop_
_entity_poly.entity_id
_entity_poly.type
_entity_poly.pdbx_seq_one_letter_code
_entity_poly.pdbx_strand_id
1 'polypeptide(L)'
;MANSKEHVDLITDNWNAITSDVEMRYIVDLLIQKRVISPTDWDDMKKANPVVKDQMHAFLTFLVRQPKTSFKKFIDALKESRKYNHIVQILQRPVSRPYNARQVNTQESIILFSDNLKVLAYVLMKVNFNYNLYIYIYIYIYIYIYIYIYIYIYIYIYIYIYIYIYIYIYIYI
;
A
#
# COMPACT_ATOMS: atom_id res chain seq x y z
N MET A 1 -2.99 24.11 21.43
CA MET A 1 -2.39 23.50 20.22
C MET A 1 -2.80 22.01 20.03
N ALA A 2 -4.01 21.60 20.44
CA ALA A 2 -4.42 20.18 20.49
C ALA A 2 -5.17 19.64 19.26
N ASN A 3 -5.24 20.40 18.15
CA ASN A 3 -6.24 20.17 17.09
C ASN A 3 -5.68 19.78 15.70
N SER A 4 -4.39 19.38 15.61
CA SER A 4 -3.70 19.15 14.32
C SER A 4 -3.83 17.73 13.75
N LYS A 5 -4.29 16.75 14.53
CA LYS A 5 -4.42 15.34 14.11
C LYS A 5 -5.84 14.78 14.08
N GLU A 6 -6.84 15.57 14.46
CA GLU A 6 -8.25 15.13 14.50
C GLU A 6 -8.72 14.54 13.16
N HIS A 7 -8.30 15.11 12.02
CA HIS A 7 -8.66 14.58 10.71
C HIS A 7 -7.96 13.26 10.38
N VAL A 8 -6.76 13.04 10.92
CA VAL A 8 -6.04 11.77 10.77
C VAL A 8 -6.76 10.67 11.54
N ASP A 9 -7.14 10.95 12.79
CA ASP A 9 -7.90 10.03 13.63
C ASP A 9 -9.22 9.64 12.93
N LEU A 10 -9.98 10.63 12.41
CA LEU A 10 -11.22 10.36 11.67
C LEU A 10 -11.03 9.48 10.42
N ILE A 11 -9.95 9.69 9.65
CA ILE A 11 -9.67 8.84 8.46
C ILE A 11 -9.29 7.42 8.90
N THR A 12 -8.44 7.30 9.92
CA THR A 12 -7.90 6.01 10.37
C THR A 12 -8.96 5.15 11.07
N ASP A 13 -9.78 5.74 11.93
CA ASP A 13 -10.87 5.05 12.64
C ASP A 13 -11.95 4.52 11.67
N ASN A 14 -12.14 5.21 10.54
CA ASN A 14 -13.16 4.88 9.55
C ASN A 14 -12.57 4.31 8.25
N TRP A 15 -11.31 3.89 8.27
CA TRP A 15 -10.56 3.48 7.09
C TRP A 15 -11.31 2.44 6.25
N ASN A 16 -11.76 1.37 6.89
CA ASN A 16 -12.44 0.26 6.22
C ASN A 16 -13.74 0.71 5.53
N ALA A 17 -14.56 1.51 6.21
CA ALA A 17 -15.82 2.02 5.67
C ALA A 17 -15.59 2.93 4.45
N ILE A 18 -14.56 3.77 4.49
CA ILE A 18 -14.21 4.62 3.34
C ILE A 18 -13.76 3.75 2.17
N THR A 19 -12.88 2.76 2.40
CA THR A 19 -12.32 1.92 1.34
C THR A 19 -13.31 0.92 0.74
N SER A 20 -14.32 0.48 1.51
CA SER A 20 -15.35 -0.44 1.02
C SER A 20 -16.41 0.27 0.17
N ASP A 21 -16.74 1.52 0.54
CA ASP A 21 -17.95 2.16 0.02
C ASP A 21 -17.66 3.27 -0.98
N VAL A 22 -16.49 3.90 -0.90
CA VAL A 22 -16.14 5.04 -1.76
C VAL A 22 -15.25 4.60 -2.90
N GLU A 23 -15.75 4.78 -4.13
CA GLU A 23 -15.00 4.47 -5.33
C GLU A 23 -14.40 5.72 -5.96
N MET A 24 -13.08 5.69 -6.21
CA MET A 24 -12.31 6.81 -6.74
C MET A 24 -12.84 7.35 -8.08
N ARG A 25 -13.35 6.48 -8.96
CA ARG A 25 -13.89 6.86 -10.28
C ARG A 25 -15.03 7.88 -10.23
N TYR A 26 -15.72 8.01 -9.10
CA TYR A 26 -16.84 8.95 -8.95
C TYR A 26 -16.45 10.25 -8.23
N ILE A 27 -15.24 10.36 -7.70
CA ILE A 27 -14.82 11.51 -6.89
C ILE A 27 -13.52 12.15 -7.37
N VAL A 28 -12.69 11.45 -8.14
CA VAL A 28 -11.35 11.94 -8.50
C VAL A 28 -11.39 13.27 -9.25
N ASP A 29 -12.32 13.46 -10.18
CA ASP A 29 -12.43 14.71 -10.93
C ASP A 29 -12.76 15.89 -10.01
N LEU A 30 -13.62 15.66 -9.01
CA LEU A 30 -13.94 16.65 -7.97
C LEU A 30 -12.72 16.93 -7.07
N LEU A 31 -11.93 15.90 -6.74
CA LEU A 31 -10.71 16.04 -5.95
C LEU A 31 -9.63 16.86 -6.68
N ILE A 32 -9.49 16.64 -7.99
CA ILE A 32 -8.59 17.40 -8.85
C ILE A 32 -9.08 18.85 -8.97
N GLN A 33 -10.36 19.07 -9.25
CA GLN A 33 -10.96 20.41 -9.33
C GLN A 33 -10.77 21.21 -8.04
N LYS A 34 -10.92 20.56 -6.87
CA LYS A 34 -10.73 21.19 -5.56
C LYS A 34 -9.26 21.31 -5.14
N ARG A 35 -8.32 20.87 -5.99
CA ARG A 35 -6.87 20.85 -5.73
C ARG A 35 -6.51 20.08 -4.45
N VAL A 36 -7.13 18.92 -4.25
CA VAL A 36 -6.76 17.96 -3.20
C VAL A 36 -5.59 17.09 -3.66
N ILE A 37 -5.61 16.71 -4.93
CA ILE A 37 -4.55 15.96 -5.62
C ILE A 37 -4.34 16.58 -6.99
N SER A 38 -3.10 16.65 -7.48
CA SER A 38 -2.84 17.12 -8.84
C SER A 38 -3.14 16.02 -9.87
N PRO A 39 -3.43 16.36 -11.14
CA PRO A 39 -3.63 15.36 -12.20
C PRO A 39 -2.43 14.43 -12.37
N THR A 40 -1.22 14.98 -12.28
CA THR A 40 0.04 14.22 -12.38
C THR A 40 0.22 13.26 -11.23
N ASP A 41 -0.01 13.72 -9.99
CA ASP A 41 0.08 12.86 -8.80
C ASP A 41 -0.95 11.73 -8.85
N TRP A 42 -2.14 12.00 -9.40
CA TRP A 42 -3.16 10.99 -9.60
C TRP A 42 -2.77 9.96 -10.68
N ASP A 43 -2.19 10.42 -11.79
CA ASP A 43 -1.71 9.52 -12.85
C ASP A 43 -0.58 8.61 -12.36
N ASP A 44 0.37 9.15 -11.60
CA ASP A 44 1.45 8.36 -11.00
C ASP A 44 0.90 7.37 -9.96
N MET A 45 -0.09 7.78 -9.16
CA MET A 45 -0.77 6.90 -8.20
C MET A 45 -1.50 5.74 -8.87
N LYS A 46 -2.18 5.98 -10.01
CA LYS A 46 -2.83 4.92 -10.80
C LYS A 46 -1.80 3.95 -11.39
N LYS A 47 -0.68 4.46 -11.90
CA LYS A 47 0.41 3.61 -12.43
C LYS A 47 1.01 2.72 -11.35
N ALA A 48 1.20 3.26 -10.15
CA ALA A 48 1.71 2.50 -9.01
C ALA A 48 0.68 1.49 -8.44
N ASN A 49 -0.62 1.76 -8.60
CA ASN A 49 -1.72 0.96 -8.06
C ASN A 49 -2.73 0.59 -9.17
N PRO A 50 -2.42 -0.41 -10.01
CA PRO A 50 -3.26 -0.76 -11.17
C PRO A 50 -4.60 -1.39 -10.76
N VAL A 51 -4.70 -1.98 -9.56
CA VAL A 51 -5.94 -2.52 -9.02
C VAL A 51 -6.82 -1.39 -8.50
N VAL A 52 -8.02 -1.21 -9.07
CA VAL A 52 -8.95 -0.11 -8.73
C VAL A 52 -9.27 -0.03 -7.24
N LYS A 53 -9.39 -1.18 -6.56
CA LYS A 53 -9.68 -1.23 -5.11
C LYS A 53 -8.54 -0.64 -4.27
N ASP A 54 -7.29 -0.75 -4.73
CA ASP A 54 -6.12 -0.28 -3.99
C ASP A 54 -5.90 1.24 -4.16
N GLN A 55 -6.51 1.85 -5.19
CA GLN A 55 -6.39 3.29 -5.46
C GLN A 55 -6.97 4.13 -4.32
N MET A 56 -8.06 3.69 -3.67
CA MET A 56 -8.59 4.41 -2.51
C MET A 56 -7.65 4.32 -1.30
N HIS A 57 -7.05 3.14 -1.06
CA HIS A 57 -6.04 2.99 0.00
C HIS A 57 -4.82 3.91 -0.22
N ALA A 58 -4.33 3.97 -1.46
CA ALA A 58 -3.23 4.85 -1.84
C ALA A 58 -3.60 6.33 -1.63
N PHE A 59 -4.80 6.72 -2.07
CA PHE A 59 -5.31 8.08 -1.90
C PHE A 59 -5.46 8.48 -0.43
N LEU A 60 -6.04 7.61 0.43
CA LEU A 60 -6.17 7.91 1.86
C LEU A 60 -4.81 8.01 2.55
N THR A 61 -3.83 7.18 2.15
CA THR A 61 -2.46 7.27 2.65
C THR A 61 -1.82 8.62 2.31
N PHE A 62 -2.06 9.11 1.09
CA PHE A 62 -1.67 10.45 0.69
C PHE A 62 -2.41 11.53 1.51
N LEU A 63 -3.73 11.41 1.66
CA LEU A 63 -4.59 12.40 2.32
C LEU A 63 -4.26 12.59 3.80
N VAL A 64 -3.88 11.52 4.52
CA VAL A 64 -3.48 11.59 5.93
C VAL A 64 -2.24 12.48 6.14
N ARG A 65 -1.37 12.58 5.13
CA ARG A 65 -0.15 13.42 5.16
C ARG A 65 -0.43 14.88 4.79
N GLN A 66 -1.62 15.17 4.28
CA GLN A 66 -2.03 16.51 3.85
C GLN A 66 -2.58 17.33 5.03
N PRO A 67 -2.55 18.68 4.93
CA PRO A 67 -3.16 19.53 5.94
C PRO A 67 -4.67 19.31 6.08
N LYS A 68 -5.23 19.67 7.24
CA LYS A 68 -6.68 19.57 7.54
C LYS A 68 -7.58 20.23 6.48
N THR A 69 -7.08 21.23 5.76
CA THR A 69 -7.79 21.87 4.64
C THR A 69 -8.05 20.91 3.48
N SER A 70 -7.11 20.03 3.15
CA SER A 70 -7.27 19.00 2.12
C SER A 70 -8.31 17.96 2.53
N PHE A 71 -8.35 17.58 3.81
CA PHE A 71 -9.40 16.72 4.34
C PHE A 71 -10.80 17.36 4.20
N LYS A 72 -10.96 18.63 4.56
CA LYS A 72 -12.25 19.34 4.38
C LYS A 72 -12.71 19.32 2.91
N LYS A 73 -11.79 19.61 1.98
CA LYS A 73 -12.07 19.55 0.54
C LYS A 73 -12.44 18.15 0.05
N PHE A 74 -11.84 17.11 0.62
CA PHE A 74 -12.24 15.72 0.37
C PHE A 74 -13.68 15.45 0.82
N ILE A 75 -14.07 15.89 2.02
CA ILE A 75 -15.46 15.80 2.50
C ILE A 75 -16.42 16.55 1.57
N ASP A 76 -16.02 17.73 1.08
CA ASP A 76 -16.83 18.51 0.15
C ASP A 76 -16.99 17.79 -1.20
N ALA A 77 -15.95 17.11 -1.70
CA ALA A 77 -16.04 16.26 -2.89
C ALA A 77 -16.99 15.08 -2.68
N LEU A 78 -16.96 14.43 -1.52
CA LEU A 78 -17.91 13.35 -1.17
C LEU A 78 -19.35 13.86 -1.15
N LYS A 79 -19.61 15.02 -0.56
CA LYS A 79 -20.94 15.66 -0.55
C LYS A 79 -21.44 15.97 -1.97
N GLU A 80 -20.58 16.56 -2.79
CA GLU A 80 -20.91 16.97 -4.15
C GLU A 80 -21.19 15.78 -5.07
N SER A 81 -20.57 14.63 -4.80
CA SER A 81 -20.89 13.38 -5.51
C SER A 81 -22.34 12.90 -5.29
N ARG A 82 -23.00 13.32 -4.20
CA ARG A 82 -24.32 12.87 -3.72
C ARG A 82 -24.46 11.35 -3.49
N LYS A 83 -23.39 10.57 -3.63
CA LYS A 83 -23.38 9.11 -3.48
C LYS A 83 -23.00 8.63 -2.09
N TYR A 84 -22.16 9.39 -1.37
CA TYR A 84 -21.49 8.92 -0.15
C TYR A 84 -21.95 9.67 1.11
N ASN A 85 -23.25 9.97 1.20
CA ASN A 85 -23.82 10.74 2.31
C ASN A 85 -23.58 10.06 3.67
N HIS A 86 -23.60 8.72 3.71
CA HIS A 86 -23.32 7.96 4.94
C HIS A 86 -21.86 8.13 5.38
N ILE A 87 -20.91 8.10 4.45
CA ILE A 87 -19.48 8.35 4.73
C ILE A 87 -19.27 9.80 5.18
N VAL A 88 -19.92 10.75 4.54
CA VAL A 88 -19.88 12.16 4.96
C VAL A 88 -20.37 12.30 6.40
N GLN A 89 -21.50 11.68 6.76
CA GLN A 89 -22.02 11.72 8.13
C GLN A 89 -21.02 11.12 9.13
N ILE A 90 -20.39 10.01 8.79
CA ILE A 90 -19.37 9.36 9.63
C ILE A 90 -18.18 10.30 9.85
N LEU A 91 -17.67 10.92 8.78
CA LEU A 91 -16.48 11.76 8.82
C LEU A 91 -16.72 13.20 9.32
N GLN A 92 -17.98 13.58 9.49
CA GLN A 92 -18.37 14.86 10.10
C GLN A 92 -18.80 14.72 11.56
N ARG A 93 -18.90 13.50 12.10
CA ARG A 93 -19.15 13.31 13.54
C ARG A 93 -17.95 13.87 14.30
N PRO A 94 -18.17 14.70 15.34
CA PRO A 94 -17.08 15.06 16.23
C PRO A 94 -16.52 13.76 16.79
N VAL A 95 -15.18 13.62 16.77
CA VAL A 95 -14.50 12.46 17.37
C VAL A 95 -15.01 12.40 18.80
N SER A 96 -15.87 11.42 19.09
CA SER A 96 -16.50 11.26 20.40
C SER A 96 -15.46 10.62 21.32
N ARG A 97 -14.40 11.35 21.63
CA ARG A 97 -13.64 11.10 22.84
C ARG A 97 -14.51 11.63 23.97
N PRO A 98 -14.94 10.82 24.94
CA PRO A 98 -15.54 11.37 26.14
C PRO A 98 -14.54 12.40 26.70
N TYR A 99 -14.93 13.67 26.68
CA TYR A 99 -14.11 14.77 27.21
C TYR A 99 -14.22 14.74 28.73
N ASN A 100 -13.56 13.75 29.36
CA ASN A 100 -13.29 13.80 30.78
C ASN A 100 -12.02 14.64 30.97
N ALA A 101 -12.16 15.96 30.86
CA ALA A 101 -11.21 16.87 31.46
C ALA A 101 -11.40 16.85 32.99
N ARG A 102 -10.94 15.77 33.63
CA ARG A 102 -10.62 15.66 35.07
C ARG A 102 -9.86 14.35 35.25
N GLN A 103 -8.54 14.49 35.37
CA GLN A 103 -7.53 13.45 35.61
C GLN A 103 -7.42 12.41 34.47
N VAL A 104 -6.31 12.47 33.73
CA VAL A 104 -5.85 11.33 32.93
C VAL A 104 -5.52 10.23 33.93
N ASN A 105 -6.46 9.31 34.13
CA ASN A 105 -6.22 8.13 34.95
C ASN A 105 -5.18 7.29 34.21
N THR A 106 -4.08 6.97 34.89
CA THR A 106 -2.90 6.26 34.36
C THR A 106 -3.25 4.99 33.57
N GLN A 107 -4.39 4.34 33.87
CA GLN A 107 -4.87 3.17 33.15
C GLN A 107 -5.28 3.44 31.69
N GLU A 108 -5.95 4.55 31.38
CA GLU A 108 -6.37 4.83 29.98
C GLU A 108 -5.17 5.18 29.10
N SER A 109 -4.19 5.92 29.64
CA SER A 109 -2.92 6.16 28.96
C SER A 109 -2.13 4.87 28.71
N ILE A 110 -2.19 3.91 29.64
CA ILE A 110 -1.55 2.59 29.49
C ILE A 110 -2.27 1.77 28.40
N ILE A 111 -3.59 1.79 28.35
CA ILE A 111 -4.37 1.06 27.34
C ILE A 111 -4.07 1.60 25.94
N LEU A 112 -4.16 2.92 25.75
CA LEU A 112 -3.82 3.58 24.48
C LEU A 112 -2.35 3.35 24.06
N PHE A 113 -1.43 3.37 25.01
CA PHE A 113 -0.03 3.02 24.75
C PHE A 113 0.12 1.55 24.32
N SER A 114 -0.59 0.63 24.98
CA SER A 114 -0.57 -0.79 24.64
C SER A 114 -1.14 -1.06 23.25
N ASP A 115 -2.19 -0.36 22.84
CA ASP A 115 -2.81 -0.56 21.54
C ASP A 115 -1.95 0.04 20.42
N ASN A 116 -1.31 1.19 20.66
CA ASN A 116 -0.31 1.72 19.74
C ASN A 116 0.89 0.78 19.55
N LEU A 117 1.34 0.11 20.62
CA LEU A 117 2.39 -0.90 20.53
C LEU A 117 1.96 -2.14 19.73
N LYS A 118 0.71 -2.61 19.90
CA LYS A 118 0.17 -3.72 19.11
C LYS A 118 0.07 -3.38 17.63
N VAL A 119 -0.41 -2.17 17.29
CA VAL A 119 -0.49 -1.69 15.91
C VAL A 119 0.92 -1.58 15.31
N LEU A 120 1.87 -1.00 16.05
CA LEU A 120 3.26 -0.92 15.61
C LEU A 120 3.86 -2.31 15.38
N ALA A 121 3.66 -3.25 16.30
CA ALA A 121 4.13 -4.62 16.19
C ALA A 121 3.54 -5.33 14.96
N TYR A 122 2.24 -5.15 14.69
CA TYR A 122 1.58 -5.68 13.51
C TYR A 122 2.15 -5.09 12.21
N VAL A 123 2.34 -3.76 12.17
CA VAL A 123 2.93 -3.09 11.00
C VAL A 123 4.35 -3.59 10.76
N LEU A 124 5.18 -3.68 11.81
CA LEU A 124 6.55 -4.19 11.72
C LEU A 124 6.60 -5.65 11.27
N MET A 125 5.74 -6.52 11.83
CA MET A 125 5.63 -7.92 11.39
C MET A 125 5.23 -8.02 9.92
N LYS A 126 4.25 -7.24 9.47
CA LYS A 126 3.79 -7.25 8.07
C LYS A 126 4.88 -6.79 7.11
N VAL A 127 5.60 -5.71 7.45
CA VAL A 127 6.72 -5.21 6.66
C VAL A 127 7.86 -6.23 6.61
N ASN A 128 8.24 -6.80 7.76
CA ASN A 128 9.28 -7.84 7.81
C ASN A 128 8.89 -9.10 7.03
N PHE A 129 7.63 -9.54 7.11
CA PHE A 129 7.13 -10.68 6.36
C PHE A 129 7.24 -10.45 4.85
N ASN A 130 6.82 -9.27 4.37
CA ASN A 130 6.95 -8.92 2.95
C ASN A 130 8.41 -8.87 2.50
N TYR A 131 9.31 -8.32 3.31
CA TYR A 131 10.74 -8.28 3.01
C TYR A 131 11.36 -9.68 2.94
N ASN A 132 11.02 -10.56 3.89
CA ASN A 132 11.48 -11.95 3.89
C ASN A 132 10.96 -12.72 2.68
N LEU A 133 9.69 -12.52 2.31
CA LEU A 133 9.10 -13.15 1.12
C LEU A 133 9.76 -12.65 -0.17
N TYR A 134 10.08 -11.35 -0.25
CA TYR A 134 10.84 -10.79 -1.35
C TYR A 134 12.24 -11.40 -1.48
N ILE A 135 12.99 -11.49 -0.37
CA ILE A 135 14.31 -12.14 -0.35
C ILE A 135 14.20 -13.60 -0.79
N TYR A 136 13.21 -14.33 -0.26
CA TYR A 136 13.01 -15.74 -0.60
C TYR A 136 12.76 -15.94 -2.10
N ILE A 137 11.86 -15.15 -2.69
CA ILE A 137 11.57 -15.20 -4.12
C ILE A 137 12.81 -14.83 -4.94
N TYR A 138 13.54 -13.80 -4.53
CA TYR A 138 14.76 -13.38 -5.21
C TYR A 138 15.82 -14.49 -5.23
N ILE A 139 16.10 -15.11 -4.08
CA ILE A 139 17.05 -16.23 -3.96
C ILE A 139 16.58 -17.41 -4.81
N TYR A 140 15.29 -17.74 -4.78
CA TYR A 140 14.72 -18.83 -5.57
C TYR A 140 14.92 -18.62 -7.07
N ILE A 141 14.61 -17.44 -7.58
CA ILE A 141 14.81 -17.09 -9.01
C ILE A 141 16.29 -17.14 -9.37
N TYR A 142 17.17 -16.61 -8.51
CA TYR A 142 18.61 -16.62 -8.74
C TYR A 142 19.15 -18.06 -8.87
N ILE A 143 18.79 -18.95 -7.95
CA ILE A 143 19.21 -20.35 -7.98
C ILE A 143 18.66 -21.05 -9.23
N TYR A 144 17.38 -20.80 -9.58
CA TYR A 144 16.76 -21.38 -10.77
C TYR A 144 17.52 -21.01 -12.05
N ILE A 145 17.83 -19.71 -12.23
CA ILE A 145 18.59 -19.23 -13.39
C ILE A 145 19.99 -19.85 -13.42
N TYR A 146 20.67 -19.91 -12.26
CA TYR A 146 22.00 -20.50 -12.17
C TYR A 146 22.01 -21.98 -12.61
N ILE A 147 21.07 -22.78 -12.10
CA ILE A 147 20.93 -24.19 -12.47
C ILE A 147 20.66 -24.33 -13.97
N TYR A 148 19.75 -23.50 -14.52
CA TYR A 148 19.42 -23.54 -15.93
C TYR A 148 20.63 -23.26 -16.83
N ILE A 149 21.40 -22.22 -16.51
CA ILE A 149 22.63 -21.88 -17.25
C ILE A 149 23.66 -23.02 -17.14
N TYR A 150 23.84 -23.58 -15.95
CA TYR A 150 24.78 -24.68 -15.74
C TYR A 150 24.43 -25.91 -16.59
N ILE A 151 23.16 -26.33 -16.58
CA ILE A 151 22.68 -27.45 -17.40
C ILE A 151 22.88 -27.16 -18.88
N TYR A 152 22.56 -25.94 -19.33
CA TYR A 152 22.72 -25.55 -20.73
C TYR A 152 24.18 -25.65 -21.20
N ILE A 153 25.12 -25.10 -20.42
CA ILE A 153 26.55 -25.17 -20.72
C ILE A 153 27.03 -26.63 -20.75
N TYR A 154 26.60 -27.44 -19.78
CA TYR A 154 26.98 -28.85 -19.71
C TYR A 154 26.54 -29.63 -20.96
N ILE A 155 25.27 -29.48 -21.37
CA ILE A 155 24.74 -30.13 -22.57
C ILE A 155 25.50 -29.65 -23.82
N TYR A 156 25.76 -28.35 -23.92
CA TYR A 156 26.49 -27.77 -25.06
C TYR A 156 27.90 -28.37 -25.21
N ILE A 157 28.66 -28.42 -24.11
CA ILE A 157 30.01 -29.00 -24.11
C ILE A 157 29.96 -30.49 -24.47
N TYR A 158 29.01 -31.23 -23.91
CA TYR A 158 28.85 -32.66 -24.19
C TYR A 158 28.60 -32.93 -25.68
N ILE A 159 27.66 -32.20 -26.30
CA ILE A 159 27.36 -32.32 -27.74
C ILE A 159 28.59 -31.96 -28.58
N TYR A 160 29.30 -30.89 -28.22
CA TYR A 160 30.49 -30.45 -28.95
C TYR A 160 31.60 -31.51 -28.96
N ILE A 161 31.91 -32.09 -27.79
CA ILE A 161 32.91 -33.16 -27.67
C ILE A 161 32.50 -34.39 -28.50
N TYR A 162 31.22 -34.77 -28.43
CA TYR A 162 30.70 -35.92 -29.17
C TYR A 162 30.87 -35.76 -30.69
N ILE A 163 30.48 -34.60 -31.23
CA ILE A 163 30.64 -34.28 -32.66
C ILE A 163 32.11 -34.30 -33.06
N TYR A 164 32.99 -33.71 -32.23
CA TYR A 164 34.43 -33.66 -32.51
C TYR A 164 35.05 -35.07 -32.61
N ILE A 165 34.76 -35.95 -31.66
CA ILE A 165 35.24 -37.33 -31.67
C ILE A 165 34.71 -38.08 -32.90
N TYR A 166 33.42 -37.91 -33.22
CA TYR A 166 32.82 -38.56 -34.38
C TYR A 166 33.50 -38.16 -35.70
N ILE A 167 33.74 -36.86 -35.91
CA ILE A 167 34.45 -36.36 -37.11
C ILE A 167 35.89 -36.88 -37.14
N TYR A 168 36.57 -36.89 -36.00
CA TYR A 168 37.95 -37.40 -35.91
C TYR A 168 38.03 -38.88 -36.32
N ILE A 169 37.15 -39.73 -35.78
CA ILE A 169 37.11 -41.15 -36.17
C ILE A 169 36.84 -41.29 -37.67
N TYR A 170 35.85 -40.56 -38.21
CA TYR A 170 35.49 -40.65 -39.63
C TYR A 170 36.62 -40.25 -40.60
N ILE A 171 37.51 -39.34 -40.20
CA ILE A 171 38.61 -38.86 -41.05
C ILE A 171 39.85 -39.76 -40.95
N TYR A 172 40.15 -40.29 -39.76
CA TYR A 172 41.44 -40.93 -39.48
C TYR A 172 41.39 -42.46 -39.40
N ILE A 173 40.20 -43.08 -39.30
CA ILE A 173 40.00 -44.54 -39.32
C ILE A 173 39.17 -44.89 -40.55
#